data_AF-A0A378AT79-F1
#
_entry.id   AF-A0A378AT79-F1
#
_cell.length_a   1.000
_cell.length_b   1.000
_cell.length_c   1.000
_cell.angle_alpha   90.00
_cell.angle_beta   90.00
_cell.angle_gamma   90.00
#
_symmetry.space_group_name_H-M   'P 1'
#
loop_
_entity.id
_entity.type
_entity.pdbx_description
1 polymer ?
#
loop_
_entity_poly.entity_id
_entity_poly.type
_entity_poly.pdbx_seq_one_letter_code
_entity_poly.pdbx_strand_id
1 'polypeptide(L)'
;MATVCAIRRWASALKRGADEDTHFRATSLETLRNMVAAGSGITLLPALAVPQERKRDGVVYLPCIKPEPRRTIGLVYRPGSPLRSRYEHLAEAIRGTMDGHFDKALKQAV
;
A
#
# COMPACT_ATOMS: atom_id res chain seq x y z
N MET A 1 -8.32 0.68 4.20
CA MET A 1 -7.07 0.77 3.42
C MET A 1 -6.70 -0.61 2.93
N ALA A 2 -7.05 -0.95 1.70
CA ALA A 2 -6.67 -2.23 1.11
C ALA A 2 -5.19 -2.29 0.78
N THR A 3 -4.63 -3.49 0.87
CA THR A 3 -3.29 -3.79 0.39
C THR A 3 -3.42 -4.67 -0.84
N VAL A 4 -2.62 -4.36 -1.85
CA VAL A 4 -2.60 -5.06 -3.14
C VAL A 4 -1.28 -5.78 -3.28
N CYS A 5 -1.34 -7.04 -3.70
CA CYS A 5 -0.17 -7.84 -4.01
C CYS A 5 0.34 -7.51 -5.42
N ALA A 6 1.63 -7.19 -5.54
CA ALA A 6 2.30 -7.01 -6.81
C ALA A 6 3.05 -8.30 -7.20
N ILE A 7 2.74 -8.85 -8.38
CA ILE A 7 3.34 -10.10 -8.89
C ILE A 7 3.66 -9.99 -10.39
N ARG A 8 4.78 -10.56 -10.82
CA ARG A 8 5.20 -10.50 -12.23
C ARG A 8 4.51 -11.55 -13.13
N ARG A 9 4.12 -12.71 -12.59
CA ARG A 9 3.46 -13.81 -13.31
C ARG A 9 2.54 -14.61 -12.38
N TRP A 10 1.34 -14.97 -12.86
CA TRP A 10 0.42 -15.85 -12.13
C TRP A 10 1.09 -17.21 -11.90
N ALA A 11 1.58 -17.43 -10.68
CA ALA A 11 2.10 -18.70 -10.21
C ALA A 11 1.49 -18.98 -8.83
N SER A 12 1.01 -20.20 -8.65
CA SER A 12 0.15 -20.75 -7.60
C SER A 12 0.75 -20.82 -6.19
N ALA A 13 1.52 -19.80 -5.76
CA ALA A 13 2.44 -19.92 -4.64
C ALA A 13 2.03 -19.16 -3.36
N LEU A 14 0.74 -18.91 -3.10
CA LEU A 14 0.30 -18.39 -1.79
C LEU A 14 0.16 -19.51 -0.73
N LYS A 15 1.12 -20.44 -0.66
CA LYS A 15 1.05 -21.59 0.27
C LYS A 15 2.35 -21.96 0.98
N ARG A 16 3.40 -21.15 0.93
CA ARG A 16 4.64 -21.43 1.68
C ARG A 16 5.10 -20.15 2.37
N GLY A 17 5.57 -20.29 3.61
CA GLY A 17 6.06 -19.19 4.44
C GLY A 17 6.94 -18.26 3.61
N ALA A 18 6.53 -16.99 3.54
CA ALA A 18 7.29 -15.98 2.84
C ALA A 18 8.62 -15.82 3.57
N ASP A 19 9.70 -16.18 2.92
CA ASP A 19 11.04 -15.83 3.39
C ASP A 19 11.18 -14.32 3.15
N GLU A 20 11.26 -13.54 4.23
CA GLU A 20 11.44 -12.10 4.11
C GLU A 20 12.88 -11.82 3.69
N ASP A 21 13.06 -11.37 2.45
CA ASP A 21 14.35 -10.85 1.99
C ASP A 21 14.71 -9.58 2.78
N THR A 22 15.43 -9.75 3.88
CA THR A 22 15.88 -8.69 4.78
C THR A 22 16.85 -7.70 4.13
N HIS A 23 17.43 -8.04 2.97
CA HIS A 23 18.32 -7.17 2.19
C HIS A 23 17.62 -5.91 1.64
N PHE A 24 16.30 -5.92 1.47
CA PHE A 24 15.55 -4.81 0.86
C PHE A 24 14.78 -3.94 1.85
N ARG A 25 14.92 -4.22 3.15
CA ARG A 25 14.19 -3.55 4.26
C ARG A 25 14.47 -2.04 4.38
N ALA A 26 15.46 -1.51 3.65
CA ALA A 26 15.87 -0.10 3.65
C ALA A 26 15.64 0.65 2.32
N THR A 27 14.86 0.10 1.38
CA THR A 27 14.63 0.71 0.06
C THR A 27 13.29 1.44 -0.05
N SER A 28 13.19 2.38 -1.00
CA SER A 28 11.95 3.12 -1.26
C SER A 28 10.87 2.22 -1.87
N LEU A 29 9.60 2.62 -1.76
CA LEU A 29 8.48 1.87 -2.33
C LEU A 29 8.60 1.68 -3.85
N GLU A 30 9.15 2.67 -4.55
CA GLU A 30 9.42 2.61 -5.99
C GLU A 30 10.50 1.58 -6.33
N THR A 31 11.54 1.47 -5.48
CA THR A 31 12.57 0.45 -5.62
C THR A 31 11.98 -0.95 -5.48
N LEU A 32 11.11 -1.17 -4.48
CA LEU A 32 10.42 -2.45 -4.30
C LEU A 32 9.57 -2.82 -5.52
N ARG A 33 8.86 -1.86 -6.13
CA ARG A 33 8.10 -2.10 -7.37
C ARG A 33 9.01 -2.54 -8.51
N ASN A 34 10.13 -1.85 -8.70
CA ASN A 34 11.09 -2.17 -9.76
C ASN A 34 11.74 -3.54 -9.55
N MET A 35 12.00 -3.95 -8.30
CA MET A 35 12.50 -5.29 -7.97
C MET A 35 11.49 -6.40 -8.29
N VAL A 36 10.20 -6.17 -8.05
CA VAL A 36 9.14 -7.11 -8.47
C VAL A 36 9.06 -7.17 -9.99
N ALA A 37 9.21 -6.05 -10.69
CA ALA A 37 9.29 -6.01 -12.15
C ALA A 37 10.50 -6.80 -12.70
N ALA A 38 11.64 -6.72 -12.01
CA ALA A 38 12.86 -7.48 -12.30
C ALA A 38 12.71 -8.99 -12.00
N GLY A 39 11.75 -9.37 -11.15
CA GLY A 39 11.44 -10.77 -10.83
C GLY A 39 12.04 -11.27 -9.52
N SER A 40 12.44 -10.37 -8.61
CA SER A 40 12.99 -10.73 -7.31
C SER A 40 11.96 -11.25 -6.29
N GLY A 41 10.66 -11.32 -6.66
CA GLY A 41 9.64 -11.92 -5.80
C GLY A 41 8.27 -11.26 -5.91
N ILE A 42 7.54 -11.28 -4.80
CA ILE A 42 6.23 -10.63 -4.61
C ILE A 42 6.31 -9.63 -3.46
N THR A 43 5.51 -8.58 -3.51
CA THR A 43 5.44 -7.62 -2.40
C THR A 43 4.02 -7.10 -2.20
N LEU A 44 3.79 -6.55 -1.01
CA LEU A 44 2.55 -5.90 -0.62
C LEU A 44 2.70 -4.38 -0.78
N LEU A 45 1.81 -3.78 -1.56
CA LEU A 45 1.78 -2.34 -1.78
C LEU A 45 0.51 -1.73 -1.18
N PRO A 46 0.62 -0.52 -0.57
CA PRO A 46 -0.54 0.22 -0.11
C PRO A 46 -1.38 0.64 -1.32
N ALA A 47 -2.70 0.61 -1.21
CA ALA A 47 -3.60 0.99 -2.31
C ALA A 47 -3.30 2.36 -2.93
N LEU A 48 -2.78 3.33 -2.17
CA LEU A 48 -2.44 4.66 -2.69
C LEU A 48 -1.26 4.67 -3.67
N ALA A 49 -0.42 3.62 -3.67
CA ALA A 49 0.72 3.52 -4.58
C ALA A 49 0.44 2.59 -5.78
N VAL A 50 -0.77 2.05 -5.87
CA VAL A 50 -1.18 1.17 -6.96
C VAL A 50 -1.69 2.05 -8.11
N PRO A 51 -1.17 1.89 -9.34
CA PRO A 51 -1.68 2.60 -10.50
C PRO A 51 -3.11 2.15 -10.81
N GLN A 52 -3.86 2.96 -11.56
CA GLN A 52 -5.22 2.60 -12.00
C GLN A 52 -5.23 1.36 -12.92
N GLU A 53 -4.11 1.09 -13.59
CA GLU A 53 -3.95 -0.05 -14.48
C GLU A 53 -3.63 -1.33 -13.68
N ARG A 54 -4.36 -2.41 -13.99
CA ARG A 54 -4.16 -3.73 -13.37
C ARG A 54 -2.80 -4.35 -13.67
N LYS A 55 -2.20 -4.00 -14.82
CA LYS A 55 -0.86 -4.46 -15.21
C LYS A 55 -0.07 -3.27 -15.74
N ARG A 56 1.09 -3.02 -15.15
CA ARG A 56 2.00 -1.95 -15.57
C ARG A 56 3.44 -2.41 -15.41
N ASP A 57 4.29 -2.12 -16.38
CA ASP A 57 5.73 -2.41 -16.34
C ASP A 57 6.07 -3.90 -16.03
N GLY A 58 5.21 -4.81 -16.50
CA GLY A 58 5.37 -6.25 -16.26
C GLY A 58 4.96 -6.73 -14.86
N VAL A 59 4.41 -5.84 -14.02
CA VAL A 59 3.86 -6.13 -12.70
C VAL A 59 2.33 -6.17 -12.79
N VAL A 60 1.73 -7.18 -12.17
CA VAL A 60 0.28 -7.36 -12.04
C VAL A 60 -0.11 -7.10 -10.60
N TYR A 61 -1.13 -6.26 -10.41
CA TYR A 61 -1.69 -5.88 -9.12
C TYR A 61 -2.92 -6.74 -8.83
N LEU A 62 -2.96 -7.39 -7.67
CA LEU A 62 -4.05 -8.28 -7.25
C LEU A 62 -4.54 -7.91 -5.84
N PRO A 63 -5.86 -7.84 -5.61
CA PRO A 63 -6.39 -7.62 -4.27
C PRO A 63 -6.07 -8.81 -3.35
N CYS A 64 -5.61 -8.53 -2.13
CA CYS A 64 -5.44 -9.55 -1.11
C CYS A 64 -6.78 -9.90 -0.44
N ILE A 65 -7.27 -11.12 -0.66
CA ILE A 65 -8.50 -11.61 -0.05
C ILE A 65 -8.19 -12.58 1.11
N LYS A 66 -8.47 -12.14 2.34
CA LYS A 66 -8.41 -12.89 3.62
C LYS A 66 -7.00 -13.24 4.19
N PRO A 67 -6.61 -12.65 5.35
CA PRO A 67 -7.08 -11.37 5.86
C PRO A 67 -6.61 -10.25 4.94
N GLU A 68 -7.47 -9.25 4.70
CA GLU A 68 -7.04 -8.06 3.99
C GLU A 68 -6.02 -7.30 4.88
N PRO A 69 -4.76 -7.12 4.44
CA PRO A 69 -3.79 -6.39 5.23
C PRO A 69 -4.20 -4.93 5.27
N ARG A 70 -4.34 -4.37 6.48
CA ARG A 70 -4.71 -2.97 6.70
C ARG A 70 -3.65 -2.33 7.58
N ARG A 71 -3.34 -1.06 7.28
CA ARG A 71 -2.52 -0.20 8.14
C ARG A 71 -3.28 1.08 8.45
N THR A 72 -3.10 1.60 9.65
CA THR A 72 -3.67 2.88 10.09
C THR A 72 -2.62 3.97 9.91
N ILE A 73 -2.96 5.02 9.15
CA ILE A 73 -2.13 6.21 9.03
C ILE A 73 -2.67 7.26 10.00
N GLY A 74 -1.80 7.74 10.89
CA GLY A 74 -2.14 8.75 11.88
C GLY A 74 -1.30 10.01 11.72
N LEU A 75 -1.90 11.16 12.03
CA LEU A 75 -1.17 12.42 12.19
C LEU A 75 -0.73 12.52 13.66
N VAL A 76 0.57 12.59 13.90
CA VAL A 76 1.16 12.67 15.24
C VAL A 76 1.80 14.04 15.44
N TYR A 77 1.53 14.69 16.57
CA TYR A 77 2.12 15.96 16.95
C TYR A 77 2.51 15.97 18.44
N ARG A 78 3.37 16.90 18.83
CA ARG A 78 3.88 17.01 20.21
C ARG A 78 2.75 17.38 21.19
N PRO A 79 2.58 16.66 22.32
CA PRO A 79 1.62 17.05 23.36
C PRO A 79 2.04 18.40 23.96
N GLY A 80 1.09 19.34 24.05
CA GLY A 80 1.34 20.70 24.56
C GLY A 80 1.76 21.74 23.52
N SER A 81 1.74 21.41 22.22
CA SER A 81 1.98 22.42 21.18
C SER A 81 0.88 23.49 21.19
N PRO A 82 1.21 24.80 21.20
CA PRO A 82 0.22 25.88 21.11
C PRO A 82 -0.54 25.86 19.77
N LEU A 83 -0.02 25.13 18.76
CA LEU A 83 -0.65 24.97 17.45
C LEU A 83 -1.60 23.76 17.37
N ARG A 84 -1.95 23.14 18.51
CA ARG A 84 -2.84 21.97 18.57
C ARG A 84 -4.10 22.13 17.72
N SER A 85 -4.80 23.25 17.86
CA SER A 85 -6.02 23.53 17.10
C SER A 85 -5.80 23.48 15.58
N ARG A 86 -4.64 23.94 15.08
CA ARG A 86 -4.32 23.87 13.65
C ARG A 86 -4.08 22.44 13.18
N TYR A 87 -3.41 21.63 13.99
CA TYR A 87 -3.19 20.21 13.67
C TYR A 87 -4.50 19.43 13.68
N GLU A 88 -5.42 19.76 14.59
CA GLU A 88 -6.76 19.15 14.62
C GLU A 88 -7.57 19.51 13.38
N HIS A 89 -7.58 20.78 12.95
CA HIS A 89 -8.21 21.17 11.68
C HIS A 89 -7.59 20.48 10.47
N LEU A 90 -6.27 20.34 10.43
CA LEU A 90 -5.59 19.61 9.35
C LEU A 90 -5.96 18.13 9.36
N ALA A 91 -6.01 17.50 10.53
CA ALA A 91 -6.41 16.10 10.68
C ALA A 91 -7.85 15.87 10.21
N GLU A 92 -8.76 16.81 10.49
CA GLU A 92 -10.14 16.76 10.00
C GLU A 92 -10.21 16.91 8.48
N ALA A 93 -9.50 17.88 7.91
CA ALA A 93 -9.47 18.07 6.46
C ALA A 93 -8.93 16.84 5.72
N ILE A 94 -7.86 16.22 6.25
CA ILE A 94 -7.31 14.98 5.70
C ILE A 94 -8.34 13.85 5.81
N ARG A 95 -8.95 13.66 6.99
CA ARG A 95 -9.97 12.63 7.21
C ARG A 95 -11.16 12.80 6.26
N GLY A 96 -11.70 14.00 6.12
CA GLY A 96 -12.82 14.28 5.21
C GLY A 96 -12.49 14.03 3.74
N THR A 97 -11.24 14.26 3.33
CA THR A 97 -10.79 13.96 1.96
C THR A 97 -10.59 12.46 1.73
N MET A 98 -10.11 11.76 2.76
CA MET A 98 -9.79 10.33 2.69
C MET A 98 -11.00 9.42 2.91
N ASP A 99 -12.10 9.96 3.43
CA ASP A 99 -13.33 9.21 3.64
C ASP A 99 -13.92 8.73 2.31
N GLY A 100 -14.25 7.44 2.22
CA GLY A 100 -14.71 6.79 0.98
C GLY A 100 -13.67 6.72 -0.17
N HIS A 101 -12.44 7.21 -0.01
CA HIS A 101 -11.43 7.20 -1.07
C HIS A 101 -11.05 5.77 -1.50
N PHE A 102 -10.98 4.86 -0.53
CA PHE A 102 -10.59 3.47 -0.77
C PHE A 102 -11.69 2.62 -1.41
N ASP A 103 -12.96 3.04 -1.31
CA ASP A 103 -14.08 2.33 -1.94
C ASP A 103 -14.07 2.48 -3.46
N LYS A 104 -13.52 3.60 -3.97
CA LYS A 104 -13.29 3.82 -5.40
C LYS A 104 -12.03 3.12 -5.88
N ALA A 105 -10.92 3.29 -5.17
CA ALA A 105 -9.61 2.74 -5.56
C ALA A 105 -9.60 1.20 -5.64
N LEU A 106 -10.32 0.52 -4.74
CA LEU A 106 -10.47 -0.95 -4.77
C LEU A 106 -11.29 -1.44 -5.96
N LYS A 107 -12.33 -0.71 -6.35
CA LYS A 107 -13.20 -1.09 -7.48
C LYS A 107 -12.51 -0.92 -8.83
N GLN A 108 -11.49 -0.08 -8.92
CA GLN A 108 -10.78 0.23 -10.18
C GLN A 108 -9.60 -0.70 -10.47
N ALA A 109 -9.03 -1.35 -9.45
CA ALA A 109 -7.93 -2.30 -9.62
C ALA A 109 -8.39 -3.75 -9.91
N VAL A 110 -9.68 -4.05 -9.78
CA VAL A 110 -10.31 -5.36 -10.05
C VAL A 110 -10.77 -5.42 -11.50
#